data_AF-A0A367ZBX3-F1
#
_entry.id   AF-A0A367ZBX3-F1
#
_cell.length_a   1.000
_cell.length_b   1.000
_cell.length_c   1.000
_cell.angle_alpha   90.00
_cell.angle_beta   90.00
_cell.angle_gamma   90.00
#
_symmetry.space_group_name_H-M   'P 1'
#
loop_
_entity.id
_entity.type
_entity.pdbx_description
1 polymer ?
#
loop_
_entity_poly.entity_id
_entity_poly.type
_entity_poly.pdbx_seq_one_letter_code
_entity_poly.pdbx_strand_id
1 'polypeptide(L)'
;MLLLSLVGEQPIPNLLPLWQFDHYTEVQFVASRTTRPVASQLCQAIERDPALQHLRPLKTLQVQPYAIGDVRARLTTALLQHQAQGKTVHLNLTGGTKLMSLAALQAAYGSGVRLLYVSTEEKQLIWLASDGSEVGREAIQVRVDVWQYLNAHGLHIQALPTNPYAAPPPKEGDELEQQVFEQLQRSGLFDDVRRNVHISKVNGQKRVLNELDVVVTRQGRLAVISCKSGTVESESGRESYRRALYELSAISRREAAGIYCGKVLVSSQPEMPEAIRNRALESGVRLVYGRELPHVVEHVLAALGR
;
A
#
# COMPACT_ATOMS: atom_id res chain seq x y z
N MET A 1 12.98 18.83 -8.92
CA MET A 1 13.79 18.48 -7.72
C MET A 1 14.07 16.97 -7.70
N LEU A 2 15.07 16.51 -6.96
CA LEU A 2 15.41 15.08 -6.82
C LEU A 2 14.97 14.52 -5.47
N LEU A 3 14.28 13.37 -5.48
CA LEU A 3 14.09 12.54 -4.29
C LEU A 3 15.07 11.36 -4.27
N LEU A 4 16.00 11.34 -3.32
CA LEU A 4 16.81 10.16 -3.02
C LEU A 4 16.10 9.35 -1.93
N SER A 5 15.79 8.08 -2.18
CA SER A 5 14.88 7.33 -1.30
C SER A 5 15.42 5.96 -0.91
N LEU A 6 15.56 5.71 0.39
CA LEU A 6 15.87 4.37 0.90
C LEU A 6 14.72 3.41 0.59
N VAL A 7 15.04 2.21 0.09
CA VAL A 7 14.04 1.19 -0.26
C VAL A 7 13.98 0.11 0.79
N GLY A 8 12.79 -0.15 1.31
CA GLY A 8 12.48 -1.24 2.24
C GLY A 8 11.69 -2.37 1.56
N GLU A 9 10.96 -3.14 2.37
CA GLU A 9 10.06 -4.20 1.89
C GLU A 9 8.69 -3.66 1.45
N GLN A 10 8.35 -2.42 1.82
CA GLN A 10 7.07 -1.79 1.50
C GLN A 10 7.28 -0.68 0.45
N PRO A 11 6.61 -0.74 -0.71
CA PRO A 11 6.82 0.22 -1.80
C PRO A 11 6.07 1.54 -1.59
N ILE A 12 4.90 1.52 -0.96
CA ILE A 12 4.02 2.69 -0.84
C ILE A 12 4.70 3.90 -0.20
N PRO A 13 5.50 3.79 0.89
CA PRO A 13 6.21 4.93 1.46
C PRO A 13 7.25 5.59 0.54
N ASN A 14 7.69 4.90 -0.52
CA ASN A 14 8.57 5.49 -1.54
C ASN A 14 7.78 6.29 -2.59
N LEU A 15 6.52 5.91 -2.87
CA LEU A 15 5.67 6.58 -3.87
C LEU A 15 4.83 7.72 -3.28
N LEU A 16 4.47 7.65 -1.99
CA LEU A 16 3.65 8.67 -1.33
C LEU A 16 4.17 10.11 -1.52
N PRO A 17 5.48 10.41 -1.32
CA PRO A 17 5.99 11.76 -1.59
C PRO A 17 5.91 12.13 -3.09
N LEU A 18 6.03 11.16 -3.98
CA LEU A 18 6.00 11.38 -5.43
C LEU A 18 4.58 11.68 -5.94
N TRP A 19 3.56 11.06 -5.34
CA TRP A 19 2.16 11.39 -5.62
C TRP A 19 1.72 12.71 -4.96
N GLN A 20 2.26 13.05 -3.79
CA GLN A 20 1.88 14.27 -3.06
C GLN A 20 2.50 15.53 -3.66
N PHE A 21 3.69 15.43 -4.24
CA PHE A 21 4.45 16.59 -4.69
C PHE A 21 4.89 16.47 -6.16
N ASP A 22 4.31 17.33 -7.00
CA ASP A 22 4.62 17.48 -8.43
C ASP A 22 5.98 18.15 -8.71
N HIS A 23 6.58 18.80 -7.70
CA HIS A 23 7.88 19.45 -7.84
C HIS A 23 9.07 18.47 -7.93
N TYR A 24 8.85 17.19 -7.60
CA TYR A 24 9.83 16.15 -7.92
C TYR A 24 9.80 15.86 -9.41
N THR A 25 10.98 15.82 -10.02
CA THR A 25 11.15 15.55 -11.45
C THR A 25 12.07 14.36 -11.68
N GLU A 26 12.83 13.98 -10.65
CA GLU A 26 13.72 12.83 -10.67
C GLU A 26 13.62 12.08 -9.33
N VAL A 27 13.81 10.77 -9.37
CA VAL A 27 13.92 9.93 -8.17
C VAL A 27 15.11 9.00 -8.31
N GLN A 28 15.88 8.81 -7.24
CA GLN A 28 16.90 7.79 -7.16
C GLN A 28 16.64 6.88 -5.97
N PHE A 29 16.47 5.58 -6.24
CA PHE A 29 16.29 4.59 -5.20
C PHE A 29 17.63 4.11 -4.65
N VAL A 30 17.70 3.91 -3.33
CA VAL A 30 18.86 3.37 -2.62
C VAL A 30 18.47 2.02 -2.03
N ALA A 31 19.02 0.95 -2.59
CA ALA A 31 18.56 -0.41 -2.32
C ALA A 31 19.72 -1.34 -1.97
N SER A 32 19.43 -2.31 -1.12
CA SER A 32 20.31 -3.45 -0.86
C SER A 32 20.13 -4.53 -1.93
N ARG A 33 20.95 -5.59 -1.87
CA ARG A 33 20.74 -6.79 -2.70
C ARG A 33 19.32 -7.37 -2.54
N THR A 34 18.78 -7.35 -1.32
CA THR A 34 17.47 -7.93 -1.00
C THR A 34 16.30 -7.03 -1.38
N THR A 35 16.47 -5.70 -1.36
CA THR A 35 15.41 -4.73 -1.71
C THR A 35 15.50 -4.24 -3.16
N ARG A 36 16.51 -4.66 -3.92
CA ARG A 36 16.64 -4.36 -5.35
C ARG A 36 15.41 -4.77 -6.18
N PRO A 37 14.76 -5.93 -5.97
CA PRO A 37 13.52 -6.26 -6.66
C PRO A 37 12.39 -5.23 -6.39
N VAL A 38 12.29 -4.71 -5.15
CA VAL A 38 11.33 -3.66 -4.80
C VAL A 38 11.67 -2.35 -5.51
N ALA A 39 12.95 -1.97 -5.58
CA ALA A 39 13.38 -0.80 -6.34
C ALA A 39 13.04 -0.92 -7.84
N SER A 40 13.24 -2.09 -8.44
CA SER A 40 12.83 -2.36 -9.82
C SER A 40 11.31 -2.25 -9.98
N GLN A 41 10.53 -2.77 -9.03
CA GLN A 41 9.07 -2.67 -9.03
C GLN A 41 8.62 -1.20 -8.93
N LEU A 42 9.27 -0.39 -8.10
CA LEU A 42 8.99 1.04 -7.98
C LEU A 42 9.23 1.79 -9.30
N CYS A 43 10.34 1.50 -10.00
CA CYS A 43 10.58 2.09 -11.33
C CYS A 43 9.47 1.70 -12.33
N GLN A 44 9.10 0.42 -12.39
CA GLN A 44 8.01 -0.03 -13.25
C GLN A 44 6.66 0.59 -12.87
N ALA A 45 6.42 0.82 -11.58
CA ALA A 45 5.21 1.47 -11.10
C ALA A 45 5.15 2.92 -11.60
N ILE A 46 6.26 3.67 -11.46
CA ILE A 46 6.38 5.05 -11.96
C ILE A 46 6.18 5.12 -13.48
N GLU A 47 6.84 4.23 -14.23
CA GLU A 47 6.77 4.23 -15.70
C GLU A 47 5.35 3.95 -16.23
N ARG A 48 4.57 3.13 -15.52
CA ARG A 48 3.21 2.76 -15.93
C ARG A 48 2.15 3.73 -15.42
N ASP A 49 2.43 4.47 -14.36
CA ASP A 49 1.48 5.36 -13.71
C ASP A 49 1.38 6.69 -14.47
N PRO A 50 0.24 7.01 -15.10
CA PRO A 50 0.05 8.28 -15.83
C PRO A 50 0.33 9.52 -14.98
N ALA A 51 0.05 9.47 -13.67
CA ALA A 51 0.28 10.60 -12.76
C ALA A 51 1.78 10.87 -12.52
N LEU A 52 2.64 9.85 -12.72
CA LEU A 52 4.06 9.90 -12.43
C LEU A 52 4.95 9.92 -13.69
N GLN A 53 4.38 10.00 -14.90
CA GLN A 53 5.14 9.99 -16.16
C GLN A 53 6.15 11.15 -16.31
N HIS A 54 5.93 12.24 -15.59
CA HIS A 54 6.86 13.39 -15.56
C HIS A 54 8.14 13.08 -14.75
N LEU A 55 8.14 12.05 -13.91
CA LEU A 55 9.29 11.65 -13.11
C LEU A 55 10.25 10.82 -13.94
N ARG A 56 11.54 11.10 -13.75
CA ARG A 56 12.63 10.29 -14.28
C ARG A 56 13.27 9.42 -13.18
N PRO A 57 13.07 8.09 -13.20
CA PRO A 57 13.82 7.19 -12.35
C PRO A 57 15.30 7.16 -12.76
N LEU A 58 16.19 7.50 -11.83
CA LEU A 58 17.64 7.38 -11.99
C LEU A 58 18.11 5.98 -11.61
N LYS A 59 19.31 5.62 -12.05
CA LYS A 59 19.94 4.33 -11.73
C LYS A 59 19.98 4.12 -10.21
N THR A 60 19.41 3.00 -9.77
CA THR A 60 19.39 2.59 -8.36
C THR A 60 20.81 2.54 -7.78
N LEU A 61 21.01 3.21 -6.64
CA LEU A 61 22.23 3.16 -5.86
C LEU A 61 22.23 1.89 -5.00
N GLN A 62 23.13 0.95 -5.30
CA GLN A 62 23.27 -0.28 -4.52
C GLN A 62 24.16 -0.04 -3.29
N VAL A 63 23.72 -0.50 -2.12
CA VAL A 63 24.43 -0.39 -0.84
C VAL A 63 24.44 -1.72 -0.07
N GLN A 64 25.34 -1.84 0.92
CA GLN A 64 25.38 -2.96 1.86
C GLN A 64 24.58 -2.60 3.14
N PRO A 65 23.39 -3.20 3.36
CA PRO A 65 22.40 -2.68 4.32
C PRO A 65 22.83 -2.71 5.79
N TYR A 66 23.85 -3.51 6.13
CA TYR A 66 24.38 -3.64 7.49
C TYR A 66 25.81 -3.09 7.64
N ALA A 67 26.39 -2.53 6.57
CA ALA A 67 27.69 -1.87 6.62
C ALA A 67 27.48 -0.36 6.61
N ILE A 68 27.25 0.22 7.80
CA ILE A 68 26.92 1.64 7.98
C ILE A 68 27.90 2.58 7.24
N GLY A 69 29.20 2.25 7.24
CA GLY A 69 30.23 3.02 6.55
C GLY A 69 30.10 3.02 5.03
N ASP A 70 29.72 1.88 4.42
CA ASP A 70 29.46 1.78 2.97
C ASP A 70 28.24 2.62 2.58
N VAL A 71 27.14 2.46 3.31
CA VAL A 71 25.90 3.21 3.06
C VAL A 71 26.16 4.70 3.17
N ARG A 72 26.83 5.14 4.24
CA ARG A 72 27.16 6.56 4.47
C ARG A 72 28.03 7.11 3.34
N ALA A 73 29.14 6.45 3.01
CA ALA A 73 30.07 6.92 1.98
C ALA A 73 29.39 7.04 0.61
N ARG A 74 28.57 6.05 0.24
CA ARG A 74 27.82 6.06 -1.04
C ARG A 74 26.77 7.15 -1.07
N LEU A 75 26.02 7.35 0.01
CA LEU A 75 25.02 8.41 0.11
C LEU A 75 25.67 9.79 0.06
N THR A 76 26.73 10.04 0.84
CA THR A 76 27.48 11.31 0.81
C THR A 76 27.98 11.60 -0.60
N THR A 77 28.55 10.60 -1.28
CA THR A 77 29.03 10.76 -2.65
C THR A 77 27.88 11.11 -3.61
N ALA A 78 26.74 10.42 -3.51
CA ALA A 78 25.58 10.69 -4.35
C ALA A 78 24.98 12.09 -4.10
N LEU A 79 24.83 12.49 -2.83
CA LEU A 79 24.34 13.81 -2.44
C LEU A 79 25.23 14.92 -3.02
N LEU A 80 26.55 14.84 -2.81
CA LEU A 80 27.51 15.82 -3.35
C LEU A 80 27.48 15.88 -4.88
N GLN A 81 27.41 14.75 -5.56
CA GLN A 81 27.34 14.70 -7.03
C GLN A 81 26.08 15.39 -7.57
N HIS A 82 24.91 15.14 -6.97
CA HIS A 82 23.66 15.78 -7.41
C HIS A 82 23.64 17.27 -7.08
N GLN A 83 24.15 17.68 -5.91
CA GLN A 83 24.26 19.09 -5.55
C GLN A 83 25.25 19.84 -6.47
N ALA A 84 26.36 19.22 -6.85
CA ALA A 84 27.31 19.78 -7.82
C ALA A 84 26.69 19.95 -9.22
N GLN A 85 25.64 19.19 -9.55
CA GLN A 85 24.83 19.37 -10.75
C GLN A 85 23.73 20.45 -10.58
N GLY A 86 23.73 21.17 -9.46
CA GLY A 86 22.74 22.21 -9.15
C GLY A 86 21.37 21.67 -8.71
N LYS A 87 21.25 20.38 -8.40
CA LYS A 87 19.96 19.79 -7.99
C LYS A 87 19.67 20.08 -6.53
N THR A 88 18.41 20.45 -6.26
CA THR A 88 17.85 20.39 -4.91
C THR A 88 17.46 18.95 -4.59
N VAL A 89 18.02 18.39 -3.51
CA VAL A 89 17.86 16.99 -3.13
C VAL A 89 17.10 16.88 -1.82
N HIS A 90 16.05 16.06 -1.79
CA HIS A 90 15.43 15.56 -0.58
C HIS A 90 15.80 14.10 -0.36
N LEU A 91 15.89 13.68 0.91
CA LEU A 91 16.24 12.31 1.28
C LEU A 91 15.13 11.66 2.10
N ASN A 92 14.50 10.62 1.55
CA ASN A 92 13.47 9.84 2.22
C ASN A 92 14.09 8.70 3.04
N LEU A 93 13.90 8.77 4.35
CA LEU A 93 14.48 7.86 5.36
C LEU A 93 13.59 6.66 5.70
N THR A 94 12.38 6.59 5.13
CA THR A 94 11.34 5.65 5.58
C THR A 94 11.68 4.18 5.32
N GLY A 95 12.26 3.90 4.14
CA GLY A 95 12.67 2.56 3.76
C GLY A 95 14.06 2.19 4.26
N GLY A 96 14.53 1.03 3.82
CA GLY A 96 15.83 0.48 4.23
C GLY A 96 15.79 -0.15 5.62
N THR A 97 16.95 -0.62 6.06
CA THR A 97 17.14 -1.06 7.46
C THR A 97 17.33 0.16 8.36
N LYS A 98 17.17 -0.01 9.67
CA LYS A 98 17.49 1.05 10.65
C LYS A 98 18.94 1.56 10.50
N LEU A 99 19.89 0.67 10.19
CA LEU A 99 21.29 1.06 9.95
C LEU A 99 21.45 1.89 8.67
N MET A 100 20.65 1.63 7.63
CA MET A 100 20.63 2.48 6.43
C MET A 100 20.07 3.87 6.76
N SER A 101 18.97 3.98 7.50
CA SER A 101 18.41 5.27 7.88
C SER A 101 19.36 6.07 8.78
N LEU A 102 20.07 5.42 9.70
CA LEU A 102 21.11 6.06 10.52
C LEU A 102 22.29 6.54 9.66
N ALA A 103 22.77 5.72 8.73
CA ALA A 103 23.83 6.11 7.79
C ALA A 103 23.40 7.29 6.90
N ALA A 104 22.13 7.30 6.48
CA ALA A 104 21.54 8.36 5.67
C ALA A 104 21.48 9.69 6.42
N LEU A 105 21.06 9.67 7.69
CA LEU A 105 21.11 10.84 8.56
C LEU A 105 22.55 11.37 8.73
N GLN A 106 23.51 10.46 8.98
CA GLN A 106 24.93 10.83 9.07
C GLN A 106 25.50 11.40 7.76
N ALA A 107 25.08 10.85 6.61
CA ALA A 107 25.52 11.31 5.30
C ALA A 107 24.95 12.69 4.94
N ALA A 108 23.74 12.99 5.43
CA ALA A 108 23.08 14.26 5.22
C ALA A 108 23.60 15.38 6.13
N TYR A 109 24.19 15.05 7.29
CA TYR A 109 24.61 16.04 8.29
C TYR A 109 25.50 17.14 7.69
N GLY A 110 25.07 18.40 7.84
CA GLY A 110 25.78 19.58 7.32
C GLY A 110 25.68 19.79 5.79
N SER A 111 25.00 18.92 5.04
CA SER A 111 24.83 19.07 3.59
C SER A 111 23.71 20.04 3.18
N GLY A 112 22.86 20.46 4.14
CA GLY A 112 21.71 21.32 3.89
C GLY A 112 20.52 20.63 3.18
N VAL A 113 20.62 19.33 2.88
CA VAL A 113 19.49 18.57 2.30
C VAL A 113 18.35 18.44 3.30
N ARG A 114 17.12 18.47 2.79
CA ARG A 114 15.94 18.22 3.60
C ARG A 114 15.64 16.73 3.64
N LEU A 115 15.32 16.24 4.82
CA LEU A 115 14.97 14.84 5.06
C LEU A 115 13.46 14.72 5.18
N LEU A 116 12.92 13.58 4.77
CA LEU A 116 11.52 13.25 4.99
C LEU A 116 11.37 11.82 5.51
N TYR A 117 10.36 11.60 6.33
CA TYR A 117 9.92 10.30 6.80
C TYR A 117 8.40 10.19 6.64
N VAL A 118 7.94 9.10 6.03
CA VAL A 118 6.53 8.84 5.77
C VAL A 118 5.99 7.96 6.89
N SER A 119 5.26 8.57 7.81
CA SER A 119 4.52 7.83 8.85
C SER A 119 3.16 7.42 8.30
N THR A 120 3.07 6.21 7.73
CA THR A 120 1.80 5.69 7.18
C THR A 120 0.75 5.45 8.27
N GLU A 121 1.19 5.07 9.46
CA GLU A 121 0.34 4.87 10.64
C GLU A 121 -0.30 6.19 11.08
N GLU A 122 0.51 7.25 11.25
CA GLU A 122 0.02 8.57 11.65
C GLU A 122 -0.49 9.42 10.47
N LYS A 123 -0.48 8.87 9.24
CA LYS A 123 -0.97 9.49 8.01
C LYS A 123 -0.33 10.85 7.73
N GLN A 124 0.96 10.97 8.01
CA GLN A 124 1.70 12.22 7.86
C GLN A 124 3.12 12.01 7.32
N LEU A 125 3.60 13.04 6.64
CA LEU A 125 5.00 13.22 6.32
C LEU A 125 5.65 14.06 7.42
N ILE A 126 6.79 13.61 7.91
CA ILE A 126 7.61 14.30 8.89
C ILE A 126 8.85 14.84 8.17
N TRP A 127 9.08 16.14 8.26
CA TRP A 127 10.21 16.81 7.64
C TRP A 127 11.29 17.09 8.67
N LEU A 128 12.53 16.74 8.34
CA LEU A 128 13.68 17.01 9.20
C LEU A 128 14.73 17.83 8.43
N ALA A 129 15.46 18.65 9.15
CA ALA A 129 16.66 19.30 8.63
C ALA A 129 17.80 18.28 8.51
N SER A 130 18.90 18.68 7.86
CA SER A 130 20.06 17.81 7.66
C SER A 130 20.71 17.32 8.97
N ASP A 131 20.49 18.00 10.09
CA ASP A 131 20.97 17.60 11.42
C ASP A 131 20.01 16.65 12.17
N GLY A 132 18.86 16.34 11.58
CA GLY A 132 17.82 15.49 12.18
C GLY A 132 16.80 16.22 13.04
N SER A 133 16.91 17.53 13.22
CA SER A 133 15.88 18.33 13.91
C SER A 133 14.58 18.35 13.09
N GLU A 134 13.45 18.20 13.76
CA GLU A 134 12.14 18.28 13.11
C GLU A 134 11.85 19.72 12.67
N VAL A 135 11.48 19.88 11.41
CA VAL A 135 11.15 21.18 10.78
C VAL A 135 9.63 21.34 10.66
N GLY A 136 8.90 20.23 10.56
CA GLY A 136 7.44 20.25 10.55
C GLY A 136 6.84 18.93 10.13
N ARG A 137 5.50 18.89 10.12
CA ARG A 137 4.71 17.75 9.68
C ARG A 137 3.60 18.22 8.76
N GLU A 138 3.22 17.38 7.81
CA GLU A 138 2.05 17.60 6.97
C GLU A 138 1.28 16.31 6.73
N ALA A 139 -0.04 16.41 6.61
CA ALA A 139 -0.90 15.26 6.36
C ALA A 139 -0.62 14.65 4.98
N ILE A 140 -0.76 13.33 4.87
CA ILE A 140 -0.76 12.65 3.57
C ILE A 140 -2.06 12.97 2.84
N GLN A 141 -1.96 13.67 1.71
CA GLN A 141 -3.09 14.15 0.92
C GLN A 141 -2.94 13.75 -0.55
N VAL A 142 -2.84 12.45 -0.79
CA VAL A 142 -2.77 11.88 -2.15
C VAL A 142 -4.14 11.33 -2.57
N ARG A 143 -4.39 11.29 -3.87
CA ARG A 143 -5.48 10.50 -4.45
C ARG A 143 -4.86 9.39 -5.28
N VAL A 144 -5.06 8.14 -4.84
CA VAL A 144 -4.46 6.96 -5.48
C VAL A 144 -5.57 5.98 -5.78
N ASP A 145 -5.67 5.51 -7.01
CA ASP A 145 -6.67 4.51 -7.39
C ASP A 145 -6.24 3.08 -7.02
N VAL A 146 -7.16 2.12 -7.14
CA VAL A 146 -6.91 0.72 -6.81
C VAL A 146 -5.79 0.12 -7.70
N TRP A 147 -5.71 0.53 -8.96
CA TRP A 147 -4.70 0.05 -9.89
C TRP A 147 -3.31 0.54 -9.53
N GLN A 148 -3.14 1.83 -9.22
CA GLN A 148 -1.89 2.46 -8.83
C GLN A 148 -1.34 1.78 -7.57
N TYR A 149 -2.19 1.57 -6.56
CA TYR A 149 -1.78 0.92 -5.32
C TYR A 149 -1.35 -0.54 -5.57
N LEU A 150 -2.17 -1.34 -6.26
CA LEU A 150 -1.85 -2.75 -6.52
C LEU A 150 -0.61 -2.91 -7.42
N ASN A 151 -0.46 -2.05 -8.44
CA ASN A 151 0.71 -2.02 -9.31
C ASN A 151 1.99 -1.65 -8.55
N ALA A 152 1.93 -0.75 -7.56
CA ALA A 152 3.07 -0.47 -6.68
C ALA A 152 3.56 -1.72 -5.93
N HIS A 153 2.65 -2.63 -5.58
CA HIS A 153 2.94 -3.93 -4.95
C HIS A 153 3.30 -5.05 -5.94
N GLY A 154 3.33 -4.77 -7.25
CA GLY A 154 3.56 -5.77 -8.29
C GLY A 154 2.39 -6.76 -8.48
N LEU A 155 1.19 -6.34 -8.10
CA LEU A 155 -0.05 -7.09 -8.34
C LEU A 155 -0.68 -6.60 -9.64
N HIS A 156 -0.88 -7.51 -10.59
CA HIS A 156 -1.49 -7.20 -11.87
C HIS A 156 -2.99 -7.44 -11.82
N ILE A 157 -3.78 -6.39 -12.06
CA ILE A 157 -5.22 -6.53 -12.27
C ILE A 157 -5.46 -7.20 -13.63
N GLN A 158 -6.25 -8.27 -13.63
CA GLN A 158 -6.69 -8.93 -14.84
C GLN A 158 -7.96 -8.27 -15.36
N ALA A 159 -8.02 -8.02 -16.67
CA ALA A 159 -9.28 -7.76 -17.33
C ALA A 159 -10.12 -9.04 -17.28
N LEU A 160 -11.38 -8.93 -16.83
CA LEU A 160 -12.33 -10.01 -16.98
C LEU A 160 -12.50 -10.35 -18.47
N PRO A 161 -12.71 -11.62 -18.84
CA PRO A 161 -13.07 -11.96 -20.20
C PRO A 161 -14.31 -11.17 -20.61
N THR A 162 -14.20 -10.35 -21.64
CA THR A 162 -15.25 -9.43 -22.13
C THR A 162 -16.41 -10.14 -22.82
N ASN A 163 -16.60 -11.45 -22.63
CA ASN A 163 -17.72 -12.16 -23.27
C ASN A 163 -19.04 -11.83 -22.52
N PRO A 164 -19.93 -10.99 -23.10
CA PRO A 164 -21.16 -10.54 -22.44
C PRO A 164 -22.16 -11.68 -22.22
N TYR A 165 -21.99 -12.80 -22.94
CA TYR A 165 -22.85 -13.97 -22.89
C TYR A 165 -22.31 -15.09 -21.98
N ALA A 166 -21.16 -14.87 -21.33
CA ALA A 166 -20.54 -15.81 -20.41
C ALA A 166 -20.37 -15.23 -19.00
N ALA A 167 -21.18 -14.22 -18.63
CA ALA A 167 -21.25 -13.79 -17.24
C ALA A 167 -21.68 -15.01 -16.40
N PRO A 168 -20.85 -15.45 -15.44
CA PRO A 168 -21.23 -16.55 -14.57
C PRO A 168 -22.53 -16.17 -13.84
N PRO A 169 -23.40 -17.16 -13.52
CA PRO A 169 -24.59 -16.88 -12.73
C PRO A 169 -24.19 -16.22 -11.40
N PRO A 170 -25.04 -15.36 -10.82
CA PRO A 170 -24.75 -14.70 -9.56
C PRO A 170 -24.35 -15.73 -8.49
N LYS A 171 -23.21 -15.50 -7.83
CA LYS A 171 -22.75 -16.34 -6.73
C LYS A 171 -23.49 -15.94 -5.44
N GLU A 172 -23.50 -16.88 -4.49
CA GLU A 172 -23.95 -16.60 -3.12
C GLU A 172 -23.09 -15.46 -2.53
N GLY A 173 -23.72 -14.31 -2.27
CA GLY A 173 -23.06 -13.12 -1.74
C GLY A 173 -22.98 -11.92 -2.69
N ASP A 174 -23.27 -12.10 -3.97
CA ASP A 174 -23.17 -11.04 -4.99
C ASP A 174 -24.09 -9.84 -4.70
N GLU A 175 -25.29 -10.07 -4.16
CA GLU A 175 -26.20 -8.98 -3.78
C GLU A 175 -25.64 -8.14 -2.63
N LEU A 176 -25.06 -8.79 -1.62
CA LEU A 176 -24.41 -8.11 -0.49
C LEU A 176 -23.18 -7.34 -0.98
N GLU A 177 -22.39 -7.95 -1.85
CA GLU A 177 -21.22 -7.32 -2.47
C GLU A 177 -21.62 -6.07 -3.27
N GLN A 178 -22.66 -6.17 -4.11
CA GLN A 178 -23.20 -5.04 -4.87
C GLN A 178 -23.71 -3.94 -3.93
N GLN A 179 -24.43 -4.30 -2.86
CA GLN A 179 -24.94 -3.35 -1.88
C GLN A 179 -23.79 -2.60 -1.16
N VAL A 180 -22.74 -3.32 -0.75
CA VAL A 180 -21.56 -2.73 -0.10
C VAL A 180 -20.82 -1.81 -1.08
N PHE A 181 -20.60 -2.26 -2.32
CA PHE A 181 -19.98 -1.48 -3.37
C PHE A 181 -20.73 -0.16 -3.62
N GLU A 182 -22.05 -0.21 -3.78
CA GLU A 182 -22.88 0.99 -4.01
C GLU A 182 -22.84 1.96 -2.84
N GLN A 183 -22.89 1.46 -1.59
CA GLN A 183 -22.80 2.31 -0.40
C GLN A 183 -21.44 3.03 -0.33
N LEU A 184 -20.35 2.31 -0.57
CA LEU A 184 -19.01 2.88 -0.56
C LEU A 184 -18.84 3.90 -1.70
N GLN A 185 -19.31 3.58 -2.91
CA GLN A 185 -19.23 4.47 -4.06
C GLN A 185 -20.08 5.74 -3.88
N ARG A 186 -21.34 5.61 -3.43
CA ARG A 186 -22.25 6.75 -3.18
C ARG A 186 -21.77 7.67 -2.07
N SER A 187 -20.93 7.19 -1.14
CA SER A 187 -20.39 8.01 -0.08
C SER A 187 -19.49 9.16 -0.58
N GLY A 188 -18.80 8.97 -1.72
CA GLY A 188 -17.85 9.94 -2.25
C GLY A 188 -16.60 10.17 -1.37
N LEU A 189 -16.34 9.28 -0.40
CA LEU A 189 -15.28 9.43 0.61
C LEU A 189 -13.98 8.66 0.29
N PHE A 190 -13.93 7.95 -0.84
CA PHE A 190 -12.81 7.12 -1.28
C PHE A 190 -12.25 7.63 -2.61
N ASP A 191 -10.95 7.43 -2.83
CA ASP A 191 -10.29 7.82 -4.08
C ASP A 191 -10.74 6.94 -5.25
N ASP A 192 -10.89 5.64 -4.99
CA ASP A 192 -11.43 4.66 -5.91
C ASP A 192 -12.16 3.54 -5.14
N VAL A 193 -13.18 2.96 -5.77
CA VAL A 193 -13.97 1.83 -5.26
C VAL A 193 -14.17 0.87 -6.41
N ARG A 194 -13.72 -0.38 -6.24
CA ARG A 194 -13.81 -1.43 -7.25
C ARG A 194 -14.42 -2.69 -6.66
N ARG A 195 -15.12 -3.44 -7.51
CA ARG A 195 -15.74 -4.73 -7.20
C ARG A 195 -15.21 -5.82 -8.11
N ASN A 196 -15.18 -7.07 -7.66
CA ASN A 196 -14.75 -8.23 -8.43
C ASN A 196 -13.33 -8.07 -9.02
N VAL A 197 -12.40 -7.55 -8.20
CA VAL A 197 -11.04 -7.25 -8.65
C VAL A 197 -10.22 -8.53 -8.69
N HIS A 198 -9.89 -8.97 -9.89
CA HIS A 198 -9.04 -10.14 -10.11
C HIS A 198 -7.58 -9.73 -10.17
N ILE A 199 -6.79 -10.16 -9.19
CA ILE A 199 -5.36 -9.87 -9.12
C ILE A 199 -4.54 -11.11 -9.42
N SER A 200 -3.35 -10.88 -9.98
CA SER A 200 -2.38 -11.94 -10.19
C SER A 200 -0.99 -11.52 -9.76
N LYS A 201 -0.25 -12.46 -9.16
CA LYS A 201 1.15 -12.29 -8.83
C LYS A 201 1.98 -13.44 -9.39
N VAL A 202 3.08 -13.11 -10.04
CA VAL A 202 4.06 -14.10 -10.49
C VAL A 202 5.05 -14.34 -9.37
N ASN A 203 5.18 -15.60 -8.94
CA ASN A 203 6.18 -16.04 -7.97
C ASN A 203 6.99 -17.18 -8.59
N GLY A 204 8.15 -16.86 -9.15
CA GLY A 204 8.92 -17.77 -9.99
C GLY A 204 8.13 -18.19 -11.23
N GLN A 205 7.89 -19.49 -11.41
CA GLN A 205 7.10 -20.03 -12.52
C GLN A 205 5.59 -20.09 -12.25
N LYS A 206 5.16 -19.89 -10.99
CA LYS A 206 3.75 -20.02 -10.61
C LYS A 206 3.06 -18.66 -10.64
N ARG A 207 1.89 -18.61 -11.27
CA ARG A 207 0.98 -17.47 -11.22
C ARG A 207 -0.11 -17.77 -10.19
N VAL A 208 -0.19 -16.96 -9.15
CA VAL A 208 -1.28 -17.03 -8.16
C VAL A 208 -2.35 -16.04 -8.58
N LEU A 209 -3.59 -16.49 -8.64
CA LEU A 209 -4.77 -15.68 -8.95
C LEU A 209 -5.62 -15.56 -7.69
N ASN A 210 -6.08 -14.35 -7.38
CA ASN A 210 -7.04 -14.11 -6.31
C ASN A 210 -8.14 -13.18 -6.82
N GLU A 211 -9.35 -13.40 -6.33
CA GLU A 211 -10.50 -12.52 -6.49
C GLU A 211 -10.65 -11.72 -5.20
N LEU A 212 -10.82 -10.41 -5.31
CA LEU A 212 -11.12 -9.52 -4.19
C LEU A 212 -12.52 -8.94 -4.41
N ASP A 213 -13.43 -9.22 -3.47
CA ASP A 213 -14.84 -8.86 -3.59
C ASP A 213 -15.00 -7.33 -3.77
N VAL A 214 -14.69 -6.53 -2.73
CA VAL A 214 -14.65 -5.06 -2.85
C VAL A 214 -13.32 -4.52 -2.37
N VAL A 215 -12.77 -3.58 -3.12
CA VAL A 215 -11.48 -2.93 -2.82
C VAL A 215 -11.67 -1.43 -2.88
N VAL A 216 -11.16 -0.72 -1.88
CA VAL A 216 -11.16 0.74 -1.87
C VAL A 216 -9.77 1.28 -1.62
N THR A 217 -9.53 2.49 -2.11
CA THR A 217 -8.36 3.29 -1.75
C THR A 217 -8.76 4.64 -1.19
N ARG A 218 -7.94 5.16 -0.27
CA ARG A 218 -8.07 6.52 0.27
C ARG A 218 -6.72 6.99 0.79
N GLN A 219 -6.26 8.16 0.37
CA GLN A 219 -5.04 8.80 0.89
C GLN A 219 -3.82 7.86 0.86
N GLY A 220 -3.70 7.10 -0.22
CA GLY A 220 -2.58 6.17 -0.43
C GLY A 220 -2.60 4.93 0.47
N ARG A 221 -3.77 4.58 1.02
CA ARG A 221 -4.03 3.33 1.73
C ARG A 221 -5.10 2.54 1.01
N LEU A 222 -5.02 1.22 1.11
CA LEU A 222 -5.98 0.29 0.52
C LEU A 222 -6.72 -0.48 1.62
N ALA A 223 -7.99 -0.80 1.39
CA ALA A 223 -8.73 -1.76 2.19
C ALA A 223 -9.39 -2.80 1.29
N VAL A 224 -9.34 -4.05 1.74
CA VAL A 224 -10.02 -5.19 1.12
C VAL A 224 -11.20 -5.57 1.99
N ILE A 225 -12.35 -5.69 1.35
CA ILE A 225 -13.62 -6.05 1.96
C ILE A 225 -14.06 -7.38 1.35
N SER A 226 -14.27 -8.39 2.19
CA SER A 226 -14.92 -9.63 1.76
C SER A 226 -16.37 -9.68 2.24
N CYS A 227 -17.28 -10.17 1.39
CA CYS A 227 -18.71 -10.27 1.68
C CYS A 227 -19.13 -11.73 1.81
N LYS A 228 -19.88 -12.08 2.86
CA LYS A 228 -20.40 -13.45 3.09
C LYS A 228 -21.87 -13.42 3.48
N SER A 229 -22.71 -14.12 2.72
CA SER A 229 -24.15 -14.20 2.99
C SER A 229 -24.59 -15.52 3.63
N GLY A 230 -23.79 -16.58 3.52
CA GLY A 230 -24.16 -17.91 4.00
C GLY A 230 -24.34 -18.00 5.51
N THR A 231 -25.17 -18.95 5.95
CA THR A 231 -25.51 -19.20 7.35
C THR A 231 -24.30 -19.69 8.13
N VAL A 232 -23.83 -18.88 9.08
CA VAL A 232 -22.60 -19.15 9.84
C VAL A 232 -22.75 -20.29 10.86
N GLU A 233 -23.97 -20.76 11.13
CA GLU A 233 -24.21 -21.86 12.07
C GLU A 233 -23.89 -23.24 11.48
N SER A 234 -24.02 -23.40 10.16
CA SER A 234 -23.67 -24.64 9.48
C SER A 234 -22.16 -24.86 9.47
N GLU A 235 -21.72 -26.12 9.39
CA GLU A 235 -20.29 -26.45 9.33
C GLU A 235 -19.62 -25.84 8.09
N SER A 236 -20.27 -25.95 6.93
CA SER A 236 -19.82 -25.35 5.67
C SER A 236 -19.77 -23.82 5.75
N GLY A 237 -20.76 -23.20 6.41
CA GLY A 237 -20.79 -21.78 6.69
C GLY A 237 -19.59 -21.35 7.52
N ARG A 238 -19.39 -21.94 8.71
CA ARG A 238 -18.23 -21.62 9.58
C ARG A 238 -16.92 -21.71 8.82
N GLU A 239 -16.73 -22.74 8.01
CA GLU A 239 -15.51 -22.90 7.23
C GLU A 239 -15.33 -21.80 6.18
N SER A 240 -16.41 -21.38 5.50
CA SER A 240 -16.42 -20.24 4.58
C SER A 240 -15.97 -18.94 5.26
N TYR A 241 -16.48 -18.63 6.47
CA TYR A 241 -16.06 -17.44 7.23
C TYR A 241 -14.59 -17.53 7.68
N ARG A 242 -14.15 -18.71 8.15
CA ARG A 242 -12.76 -18.95 8.55
C ARG A 242 -11.79 -18.74 7.38
N ARG A 243 -12.16 -19.24 6.21
CA ARG A 243 -11.41 -19.05 4.97
C ARG A 243 -11.32 -17.58 4.58
N ALA A 244 -12.43 -16.84 4.64
CA ALA A 244 -12.44 -15.40 4.35
C ALA A 244 -11.49 -14.62 5.29
N LEU A 245 -11.50 -14.93 6.58
CA LEU A 245 -10.57 -14.32 7.55
C LEU A 245 -9.10 -14.64 7.24
N TYR A 246 -8.81 -15.88 6.82
CA TYR A 246 -7.48 -16.29 6.42
C TYR A 246 -7.01 -15.56 5.15
N GLU A 247 -7.86 -15.48 4.13
CA GLU A 247 -7.57 -14.79 2.86
C GLU A 247 -7.33 -13.28 3.09
N LEU A 248 -8.18 -12.63 3.90
CA LEU A 248 -7.99 -11.23 4.32
C LEU A 248 -6.66 -11.03 5.07
N SER A 249 -6.28 -11.98 5.92
CA SER A 249 -4.99 -11.91 6.64
C SER A 249 -3.79 -12.14 5.72
N ALA A 250 -3.95 -12.96 4.69
CA ALA A 250 -2.90 -13.23 3.70
C ALA A 250 -2.67 -12.03 2.77
N ILE A 251 -3.73 -11.32 2.35
CA ILE A 251 -3.61 -10.16 1.46
C ILE A 251 -2.95 -8.95 2.15
N SER A 252 -3.03 -8.83 3.49
CA SER A 252 -2.37 -7.75 4.24
C SER A 252 -0.90 -8.04 4.60
N ARG A 253 -0.27 -9.06 4.01
CA ARG A 253 1.16 -9.35 4.22
C ARG A 253 2.04 -8.38 3.43
N ARG A 254 3.30 -8.25 3.83
CA ARG A 254 4.28 -7.34 3.19
C ARG A 254 4.43 -7.61 1.70
N GLU A 255 4.41 -8.89 1.34
CA GLU A 255 4.57 -9.40 -0.01
C GLU A 255 3.27 -9.33 -0.83
N ALA A 256 2.15 -8.91 -0.25
CA ALA A 256 0.86 -8.79 -0.92
C ALA A 256 0.49 -7.30 -1.02
N ALA A 257 -0.62 -6.86 -0.45
CA ALA A 257 -1.09 -5.46 -0.48
C ALA A 257 -0.50 -4.59 0.65
N GLY A 258 0.47 -5.11 1.40
CA GLY A 258 1.19 -4.38 2.44
C GLY A 258 0.52 -4.42 3.81
N ILE A 259 1.31 -4.06 4.83
CA ILE A 259 0.92 -4.20 6.25
C ILE A 259 -0.13 -3.20 6.72
N TYR A 260 -0.29 -2.09 6.01
CA TYR A 260 -1.29 -1.05 6.31
C TYR A 260 -2.62 -1.27 5.58
N CYS A 261 -2.78 -2.42 4.90
CA CYS A 261 -4.01 -2.81 4.23
C CYS A 261 -5.13 -3.03 5.25
N GLY A 262 -6.20 -2.24 5.13
CA GLY A 262 -7.41 -2.41 5.93
C GLY A 262 -8.14 -3.70 5.57
N LYS A 263 -8.65 -4.42 6.57
CA LYS A 263 -9.35 -5.69 6.36
C LYS A 263 -10.75 -5.59 6.93
N VAL A 264 -11.75 -5.84 6.10
CA VAL A 264 -13.16 -5.83 6.50
C VAL A 264 -13.84 -7.10 6.03
N LEU A 265 -14.61 -7.73 6.91
CA LEU A 265 -15.49 -8.84 6.56
C LEU A 265 -16.92 -8.42 6.85
N VAL A 266 -17.72 -8.34 5.79
CA VAL A 266 -19.14 -7.96 5.82
C VAL A 266 -19.99 -9.22 5.75
N SER A 267 -21.03 -9.31 6.57
CA SER A 267 -21.91 -10.46 6.63
C SER A 267 -23.38 -10.07 6.69
N SER A 268 -24.24 -10.81 5.97
CA SER A 268 -25.70 -10.65 6.07
C SER A 268 -26.29 -11.28 7.34
N GLN A 269 -25.50 -12.01 8.12
CA GLN A 269 -25.99 -12.67 9.33
C GLN A 269 -26.37 -11.63 10.39
N PRO A 270 -27.49 -11.81 11.11
CA PRO A 270 -27.91 -10.87 12.15
C PRO A 270 -26.96 -10.91 13.36
N GLU A 271 -26.42 -12.09 13.66
CA GLU A 271 -25.47 -12.33 14.73
C GLU A 271 -24.26 -13.11 14.23
N MET A 272 -23.13 -12.96 14.93
CA MET A 272 -21.87 -13.61 14.57
C MET A 272 -21.38 -14.45 15.74
N PRO A 273 -21.09 -15.76 15.57
CA PRO A 273 -20.57 -16.61 16.64
C PRO A 273 -19.27 -16.08 17.26
N GLU A 274 -19.11 -16.28 18.57
CA GLU A 274 -17.96 -15.78 19.33
C GLU A 274 -16.62 -16.22 18.75
N ALA A 275 -16.51 -17.48 18.32
CA ALA A 275 -15.29 -18.01 17.71
C ALA A 275 -14.86 -17.24 16.44
N ILE A 276 -15.81 -16.75 15.64
CA ILE A 276 -15.53 -15.94 14.45
C ILE A 276 -15.15 -14.52 14.85
N ARG A 277 -15.84 -13.94 15.84
CA ARG A 277 -15.51 -12.61 16.40
C ARG A 277 -14.09 -12.56 16.95
N ASN A 278 -13.71 -13.56 17.76
CA ASN A 278 -12.38 -13.65 18.36
C ASN A 278 -11.30 -13.79 17.28
N ARG A 279 -11.51 -14.65 16.29
CA ARG A 279 -10.57 -14.81 15.17
C ARG A 279 -10.43 -13.54 14.33
N ALA A 280 -11.52 -12.84 14.07
CA ALA A 280 -11.48 -11.58 13.35
C ALA A 280 -10.68 -10.53 14.13
N LEU A 281 -10.88 -10.42 15.44
CA LEU A 281 -10.11 -9.54 16.32
C LEU A 281 -8.61 -9.87 16.29
N GLU A 282 -8.24 -11.14 16.49
CA GLU A 282 -6.84 -11.61 16.44
C GLU A 282 -6.18 -11.32 15.10
N SER A 283 -6.94 -11.45 14.02
CA SER A 283 -6.47 -11.21 12.66
C SER A 283 -6.50 -9.73 12.26
N GLY A 284 -6.95 -8.83 13.14
CA GLY A 284 -7.15 -7.41 12.85
C GLY A 284 -8.17 -7.15 11.74
N VAL A 285 -9.13 -8.05 11.55
CA VAL A 285 -10.23 -7.92 10.59
C VAL A 285 -11.42 -7.25 11.28
N ARG A 286 -11.93 -6.18 10.69
CA ARG A 286 -13.15 -5.52 11.17
C ARG A 286 -14.38 -6.27 10.66
N LEU A 287 -15.25 -6.69 11.57
CA LEU A 287 -16.53 -7.30 11.23
C LEU A 287 -17.62 -6.24 11.07
N VAL A 288 -18.49 -6.43 10.08
CA VAL A 288 -19.71 -5.62 9.86
C VAL A 288 -20.85 -6.59 9.58
N TYR A 289 -21.88 -6.62 10.43
CA TYR A 289 -22.99 -7.56 10.32
C TYR A 289 -24.23 -7.02 11.05
N GLY A 290 -25.39 -7.62 10.79
CA GLY A 290 -26.66 -7.21 11.41
C GLY A 290 -26.94 -5.71 11.28
N ARG A 291 -27.12 -5.03 12.42
CA ARG A 291 -27.47 -3.60 12.48
C ARG A 291 -26.34 -2.66 12.05
N GLU A 292 -25.11 -3.15 11.91
CA GLU A 292 -23.96 -2.36 11.48
C GLU A 292 -23.84 -2.27 9.94
N LEU A 293 -24.60 -3.06 9.18
CA LEU A 293 -24.56 -3.06 7.71
C LEU A 293 -24.79 -1.67 7.08
N PRO A 294 -25.75 -0.85 7.55
CA PRO A 294 -25.93 0.52 7.03
C PRO A 294 -24.74 1.45 7.34
N HIS A 295 -23.89 1.11 8.32
CA HIS A 295 -22.73 1.89 8.73
C HIS A 295 -21.41 1.37 8.11
N VAL A 296 -21.48 0.52 7.07
CA VAL A 296 -20.29 -0.10 6.46
C VAL A 296 -19.22 0.92 6.04
N VAL A 297 -19.63 2.12 5.59
CA VAL A 297 -18.71 3.21 5.20
C VAL A 297 -17.81 3.61 6.37
N GLU A 298 -18.38 3.85 7.56
CA GLU A 298 -17.63 4.23 8.76
C GLU A 298 -16.66 3.14 9.20
N HIS A 299 -17.10 1.88 9.10
CA HIS A 299 -16.25 0.74 9.40
C HIS A 299 -15.06 0.64 8.44
N VAL A 300 -15.27 0.82 7.14
CA VAL A 300 -14.19 0.81 6.15
C VAL A 300 -13.23 1.98 6.36
N LEU A 301 -13.73 3.18 6.66
CA LEU A 301 -12.88 4.33 7.00
C LEU A 301 -12.04 4.08 8.25
N ALA A 302 -12.63 3.49 9.28
CA ALA A 302 -11.92 3.13 10.49
C ALA A 302 -10.89 2.01 10.24
N ALA A 303 -11.11 1.12 9.27
CA ALA A 303 -10.12 0.11 8.86
C ALA A 303 -8.94 0.71 8.11
N LEU A 304 -9.17 1.73 7.27
CA LEU A 304 -8.12 2.53 6.64
C LEU A 304 -7.40 3.47 7.64
N GLY A 305 -8.02 3.71 8.78
CA GLY A 305 -7.53 4.64 9.79
C GLY A 305 -6.63 4.05 10.86
N ARG A 306 -6.56 2.71 10.96
CA ARG A 306 -5.74 1.97 11.93
C ARG A 306 -4.27 1.88 11.55
#